data_AF-A0A7Y2HI18-F1
#
_entry.id   AF-A0A7Y2HI18-F1
#
_cell.length_a   1.000
_cell.length_b   1.000
_cell.length_c   1.000
_cell.angle_alpha   90.00
_cell.angle_beta   90.00
_cell.angle_gamma   90.00
#
_symmetry.space_group_name_H-M   'P 1'
#
loop_
_entity.id
_entity.type
_entity.pdbx_description
1 polymer ?
#
loop_
_entity_poly.entity_id
_entity_poly.type
_entity_poly.pdbx_seq_one_letter_code
_entity_poly.pdbx_strand_id
1 'polypeptide(L)'
;MKFLSTKDILPKEGARAGRVLYHKSSILSSLKAWKENDINSVIDYAEKAKLWPGNLGSGRPYDVDERMEDFILWKGYAKKKDTSNAEKHRMKLLQYAFNPEDPSDNLMLQFIASDRMKRKDIINSMDSQKQESLIQWMTNIEKNEPSIPLLEEVSVVKQIISTLKSIP
;
A
#
# COMPACT_ATOMS: atom_id res chain seq x y z
N MET A 1 4.97 20.29 36.60
CA MET A 1 3.58 20.55 36.14
C MET A 1 3.42 22.05 35.90
N LYS A 2 2.56 22.45 34.95
CA LYS A 2 2.37 23.80 34.34
C LYS A 2 3.36 24.19 33.23
N PHE A 3 3.01 23.83 31.99
CA PHE A 3 3.22 24.72 30.84
C PHE A 3 2.34 24.40 29.61
N LEU A 4 1.61 23.28 29.59
CA LEU A 4 0.81 22.87 28.42
C LEU A 4 -0.67 23.30 28.47
N SER A 5 -1.07 24.20 29.37
CA SER A 5 -2.50 24.50 29.62
C SER A 5 -3.09 25.70 28.87
N THR A 6 -2.40 26.30 27.90
CA THR A 6 -2.92 27.49 27.20
C THR A 6 -2.41 27.62 25.78
N LYS A 7 -2.79 26.68 24.91
CA LYS A 7 -2.90 26.96 23.48
C LYS A 7 -4.07 26.17 22.92
N ASP A 8 -5.14 26.87 22.58
CA ASP A 8 -6.21 26.36 21.72
C ASP A 8 -5.59 26.05 20.36
N ILE A 9 -5.12 24.81 20.20
CA ILE A 9 -4.79 24.26 18.89
C ILE A 9 -6.13 24.04 18.21
N LEU A 10 -6.42 24.84 17.19
CA LEU A 10 -7.64 24.74 16.40
C LEU A 10 -7.89 23.27 15.97
N PRO A 11 -9.11 22.72 16.14
CA PRO A 11 -9.42 21.28 15.95
C PRO A 11 -9.22 20.68 14.56
N LYS A 12 -8.55 21.35 13.62
CA LYS A 12 -8.43 20.92 12.23
C LYS A 12 -6.99 20.73 11.73
N GLU A 13 -6.01 21.45 12.28
CA GLU A 13 -4.64 21.44 11.76
C GLU A 13 -3.77 20.32 12.39
N GLY A 14 -3.92 20.04 13.68
CA GLY A 14 -3.12 19.01 14.39
C GLY A 14 -3.63 17.57 14.24
N ALA A 15 -4.96 17.40 14.09
CA ALA A 15 -5.63 16.11 13.98
C ALA A 15 -5.17 15.32 12.73
N ARG A 16 -5.10 16.02 11.60
CA ARG A 16 -4.66 15.46 10.32
C ARG A 16 -3.18 15.04 10.37
N ALA A 17 -2.32 15.86 10.98
CA ALA A 17 -0.90 15.55 11.13
C ALA A 17 -0.67 14.30 12.00
N GLY A 18 -1.42 14.17 13.10
CA GLY A 18 -1.37 12.99 13.96
C GLY A 18 -1.76 11.71 13.23
N ARG A 19 -2.86 11.72 12.45
CA ARG A 19 -3.28 10.56 11.65
C ARG A 19 -2.26 10.19 10.58
N VAL A 20 -1.69 11.17 9.88
CA VAL A 20 -0.65 10.93 8.86
C VAL A 20 0.59 10.29 9.48
N LEU A 21 1.04 10.79 10.65
CA LEU A 21 2.18 10.21 11.34
C LEU A 21 1.90 8.79 11.83
N TYR A 22 0.74 8.56 12.44
CA TYR A 22 0.31 7.24 12.91
C TYR A 22 0.25 6.23 11.77
N HIS A 23 -0.36 6.62 10.64
CA HIS A 23 -0.37 5.82 9.41
C HIS A 23 1.02 5.41 8.98
N LYS A 24 1.88 6.40 8.75
CA LYS A 24 3.23 6.21 8.23
C LYS A 24 4.06 5.33 9.17
N SER A 25 3.95 5.56 10.47
CA SER A 25 4.65 4.75 11.47
C SER A 25 4.18 3.29 11.47
N SER A 26 2.88 3.06 11.30
CA SER A 26 2.30 1.72 11.25
C SER A 26 2.75 0.98 9.99
N ILE A 27 2.70 1.64 8.82
CA ILE A 27 3.21 1.07 7.57
C ILE A 27 4.71 0.73 7.70
N LEU A 28 5.56 1.67 8.13
CA LEU A 28 7.00 1.41 8.28
C LEU A 28 7.30 0.27 9.26
N SER A 29 6.53 0.18 10.35
CA SER A 29 6.67 -0.92 11.33
C SER A 29 6.27 -2.26 10.72
N SER A 30 5.21 -2.29 9.91
CA SER A 30 4.82 -3.49 9.15
C SER A 30 5.93 -3.93 8.20
N LEU A 31 6.55 -3.00 7.48
CA LEU A 31 7.67 -3.32 6.56
C LEU A 31 8.91 -3.81 7.30
N LYS A 32 9.20 -3.24 8.48
CA LYS A 32 10.31 -3.71 9.32
C LYS A 32 10.05 -5.14 9.81
N ALA A 33 8.86 -5.43 10.34
CA ALA A 33 8.48 -6.77 10.75
C ALA A 33 8.56 -7.78 9.59
N TRP A 34 8.23 -7.32 8.37
CA TRP A 34 8.37 -8.14 7.16
C TRP A 34 9.82 -8.56 6.92
N LYS A 35 10.78 -7.64 7.06
CA LYS A 35 12.22 -7.93 6.93
C LYS A 35 12.71 -8.92 7.98
N GLU A 36 12.15 -8.83 9.18
CA GLU A 36 12.46 -9.70 10.32
C GLU A 36 11.72 -11.05 10.25
N ASN A 37 10.93 -11.29 9.19
CA ASN A 37 10.09 -12.46 8.99
C ASN A 37 9.02 -12.68 10.09
N ASP A 38 8.69 -11.64 10.86
CA ASP A 38 7.61 -11.66 11.86
C ASP A 38 6.27 -11.32 11.18
N ILE A 39 5.65 -12.34 10.61
CA ILE A 39 4.43 -12.17 9.81
C ILE A 39 3.20 -11.84 10.66
N ASN A 40 3.20 -12.17 11.95
CA ASN A 40 2.11 -11.75 12.83
C ASN A 40 2.16 -10.23 13.04
N SER A 41 3.33 -9.69 13.36
CA SER A 41 3.53 -8.24 13.51
C SER A 41 3.26 -7.48 12.21
N VAL A 42 3.59 -8.05 11.04
CA VAL A 42 3.23 -7.48 9.74
C VAL A 42 1.73 -7.18 9.65
N ILE A 43 0.91 -8.19 9.95
CA ILE A 43 -0.55 -8.11 9.87
C ILE A 43 -1.07 -7.12 10.91
N ASP A 44 -0.58 -7.20 12.15
CA ASP A 44 -1.01 -6.30 13.23
C ASP A 44 -0.74 -4.83 12.90
N TYR A 45 0.45 -4.51 12.37
CA TYR A 45 0.79 -3.15 12.01
C TYR A 45 0.03 -2.66 10.77
N ALA A 46 -0.28 -3.55 9.81
CA ALA A 46 -1.09 -3.19 8.67
C ALA A 46 -2.56 -2.92 9.06
N GLU A 47 -3.16 -3.73 9.94
CA GLU A 47 -4.49 -3.45 10.52
C GLU A 47 -4.49 -2.13 11.31
N LYS A 48 -3.43 -1.88 12.10
CA LYS A 48 -3.26 -0.60 12.82
C LYS A 48 -3.25 0.59 11.88
N ALA A 49 -2.62 0.51 10.70
CA ALA A 49 -2.59 1.60 9.74
C ALA A 49 -3.99 1.99 9.22
N LYS A 50 -4.95 1.06 9.23
CA LYS A 50 -6.35 1.30 8.84
C LYS A 50 -7.15 2.05 9.91
N LEU A 51 -6.69 2.05 11.16
CA LEU A 51 -7.42 2.67 12.26
C LEU A 51 -7.42 4.19 12.16
N TRP A 52 -8.49 4.79 12.67
CA TRP A 52 -8.67 6.23 12.84
C TRP A 52 -8.86 6.51 14.33
N PRO A 53 -7.76 6.69 15.08
CA PRO A 53 -7.83 6.88 16.52
C PRO A 53 -8.61 8.16 16.85
N GLY A 54 -9.74 8.04 17.55
CA GLY A 54 -10.60 9.18 17.88
C GLY A 54 -9.91 10.27 18.73
N ASN A 55 -8.87 9.90 19.46
CA ASN A 55 -8.00 10.82 20.20
C ASN A 55 -7.11 11.71 19.31
N LEU A 56 -7.02 11.42 18.01
CA LEU A 56 -6.36 12.27 17.01
C LEU A 56 -7.34 13.23 16.33
N GLY A 57 -8.55 13.42 16.86
CA GLY A 57 -9.51 14.45 16.42
C GLY A 57 -9.98 14.33 14.97
N SER A 58 -9.69 13.20 14.31
CA SER A 58 -9.96 12.96 12.90
C SER A 58 -10.92 11.79 12.78
N GLY A 59 -12.21 12.10 12.57
CA GLY A 59 -13.17 11.08 12.16
C GLY A 59 -12.74 10.42 10.85
N ARG A 60 -13.09 9.14 10.64
CA ARG A 60 -12.79 8.43 9.40
C ARG A 60 -13.50 9.13 8.23
N PRO A 61 -12.78 9.57 7.18
CA PRO A 61 -13.39 10.05 5.95
C PRO A 61 -14.28 8.98 5.31
N TYR A 62 -15.25 9.42 4.52
CA TYR A 62 -16.12 8.49 3.78
C TYR A 62 -15.35 7.69 2.74
N ASP A 63 -14.38 8.32 2.07
CA ASP A 63 -13.53 7.69 1.07
C ASP A 63 -12.07 7.67 1.57
N VAL A 64 -11.61 6.49 1.96
CA VAL A 64 -10.23 6.25 2.40
C VAL A 64 -9.63 5.23 1.47
N ASP A 65 -8.52 5.60 0.85
CA ASP A 65 -7.71 4.69 0.07
C ASP A 65 -6.86 3.81 0.99
N GLU A 66 -7.25 2.54 1.11
CA GLU A 66 -6.59 1.53 1.95
C GLU A 66 -5.83 0.50 1.11
N ARG A 67 -5.55 0.82 -0.17
CA ARG A 67 -4.93 -0.13 -1.12
C ARG A 67 -3.54 -0.59 -0.66
N MET A 68 -2.79 0.26 0.05
CA MET A 68 -1.49 -0.13 0.57
C MET A 68 -1.62 -1.17 1.71
N GLU A 69 -2.52 -0.92 2.66
CA GLU A 69 -2.79 -1.79 3.79
C GLU A 69 -3.35 -3.14 3.33
N ASP A 70 -4.34 -3.12 2.44
CA ASP A 70 -4.93 -4.35 1.92
C ASP A 70 -3.91 -5.16 1.09
N PHE A 71 -2.93 -4.53 0.44
CA PHE A 71 -1.85 -5.24 -0.23
C PHE A 71 -0.90 -5.94 0.77
N ILE A 72 -0.50 -5.23 1.82
CA ILE A 72 0.36 -5.81 2.87
C ILE A 72 -0.36 -6.97 3.56
N LEU A 73 -1.65 -6.80 3.89
CA LEU A 73 -2.49 -7.84 4.49
C LEU A 73 -2.65 -9.04 3.57
N TRP A 74 -2.95 -8.83 2.28
CA TRP A 74 -3.03 -9.91 1.30
C TRP A 74 -1.75 -10.76 1.29
N LYS A 75 -0.58 -10.11 1.17
CA LYS A 75 0.70 -10.82 1.17
C LYS A 75 0.97 -11.50 2.52
N GLY A 76 0.65 -10.84 3.63
CA GLY A 76 0.90 -11.35 4.98
C GLY A 76 0.10 -12.62 5.27
N TYR A 77 -1.22 -12.58 5.01
CA TYR A 77 -2.08 -13.75 5.15
C TYR A 77 -1.70 -14.88 4.18
N ALA A 78 -1.33 -14.55 2.95
CA ALA A 78 -0.84 -15.55 1.99
C ALA A 78 0.42 -16.26 2.52
N LYS A 79 1.36 -15.53 3.15
CA LYS A 79 2.55 -16.11 3.76
C LYS A 79 2.24 -16.97 5.00
N LYS A 80 1.17 -16.66 5.74
CA LYS A 80 0.62 -17.53 6.79
C LYS A 80 -0.18 -18.73 6.27
N LYS A 81 -0.34 -18.88 4.95
CA LYS A 81 -1.21 -19.88 4.30
C LYS A 81 -2.69 -19.73 4.66
N ASP A 82 -3.10 -18.54 5.12
CA ASP A 82 -4.50 -18.19 5.34
C ASP A 82 -5.08 -17.63 4.04
N THR A 83 -5.53 -18.54 3.17
CA THR A 83 -6.02 -18.20 1.83
C THR A 83 -7.33 -17.41 1.86
N SER A 84 -8.17 -17.59 2.89
CA SER A 84 -9.45 -16.90 3.01
C SER A 84 -9.25 -15.40 3.28
N ASN A 85 -8.45 -15.06 4.29
CA ASN A 85 -8.15 -13.65 4.57
C ASN A 85 -7.29 -13.03 3.47
N ALA A 86 -6.35 -13.79 2.89
CA ALA A 86 -5.58 -13.31 1.74
C ALA A 86 -6.50 -12.88 0.58
N GLU A 87 -7.45 -13.72 0.18
CA GLU A 87 -8.34 -13.40 -0.94
C GLU A 87 -9.29 -12.26 -0.61
N LYS A 88 -9.80 -12.21 0.62
CA LYS A 88 -10.62 -11.07 1.10
C LYS A 88 -9.92 -9.73 0.88
N HIS A 89 -8.65 -9.62 1.26
CA HIS A 89 -7.89 -8.38 1.07
C HIS A 89 -7.50 -8.16 -0.39
N ARG A 90 -7.19 -9.22 -1.15
CA ARG A 90 -6.95 -9.10 -2.60
C ARG A 90 -8.16 -8.52 -3.34
N MET A 91 -9.36 -8.99 -3.02
CA MET A 91 -10.60 -8.50 -3.64
C MET A 91 -10.86 -7.02 -3.36
N LYS A 92 -10.54 -6.54 -2.14
CA LYS A 92 -10.64 -5.12 -1.81
C LYS A 92 -9.71 -4.26 -2.67
N LEU A 93 -8.51 -4.74 -3.01
CA LEU A 93 -7.63 -4.02 -3.93
C LEU A 93 -8.23 -3.91 -5.33
N LEU A 94 -8.84 -5.00 -5.79
CA LEU A 94 -9.36 -5.11 -7.16
C LEU A 94 -10.71 -4.43 -7.37
N GLN A 95 -11.39 -3.99 -6.31
CA GLN A 95 -12.66 -3.26 -6.39
C GLN A 95 -12.48 -1.83 -6.94
N TYR A 96 -11.28 -1.27 -6.80
CA TYR A 96 -10.98 0.07 -7.27
C TYR A 96 -10.82 0.07 -8.79
N ALA A 97 -11.31 1.13 -9.44
CA ALA A 97 -11.14 1.32 -10.86
C ALA A 97 -9.65 1.44 -11.21
N PHE A 98 -9.23 0.72 -12.25
CA PHE A 98 -7.89 0.83 -12.78
C PHE A 98 -7.81 2.11 -13.63
N ASN A 99 -6.96 3.06 -13.23
CA ASN A 99 -6.77 4.31 -13.95
C ASN A 99 -5.31 4.43 -14.43
N PRO A 100 -5.00 4.11 -15.70
CA PRO A 100 -3.65 4.19 -16.22
C PRO A 100 -3.11 5.62 -16.33
N GLU A 101 -3.99 6.63 -16.37
CA GLU A 101 -3.60 8.05 -16.46
C GLU A 101 -3.05 8.61 -15.13
N ASP A 102 -3.27 7.89 -14.02
CA ASP A 102 -2.73 8.22 -12.71
C ASP A 102 -1.80 7.08 -12.24
N PRO A 103 -0.50 7.08 -12.64
CA PRO A 103 0.46 6.03 -12.36
C PRO A 103 0.95 6.04 -10.90
N SER A 104 0.00 6.07 -9.97
CA SER A 104 0.25 6.02 -8.54
C SER A 104 0.78 4.66 -8.10
N ASP A 105 1.46 4.66 -6.95
CA ASP A 105 1.85 3.46 -6.20
C ASP A 105 0.70 2.44 -6.11
N ASN A 106 -0.53 2.92 -5.92
CA ASN A 106 -1.70 2.08 -5.76
C ASN A 106 -2.14 1.39 -7.06
N LEU A 107 -1.92 2.01 -8.22
CA LEU A 107 -2.13 1.37 -9.52
C LEU A 107 -1.22 0.15 -9.68
N MET A 108 0.04 0.28 -9.27
CA MET A 108 1.01 -0.82 -9.31
C MET A 108 0.58 -1.97 -8.39
N LEU A 109 0.08 -1.67 -7.18
CA LEU A 109 -0.41 -2.68 -6.24
C LEU A 109 -1.62 -3.45 -6.80
N GLN A 110 -2.56 -2.75 -7.44
CA GLN A 110 -3.69 -3.39 -8.12
C GLN A 110 -3.26 -4.27 -9.28
N PHE A 111 -2.31 -3.79 -10.10
CA PHE A 111 -1.76 -4.57 -11.19
C PHE A 111 -1.14 -5.86 -10.68
N ILE A 112 -0.30 -5.80 -9.64
CA ILE A 112 0.31 -6.99 -9.03
C ILE A 112 -0.75 -7.96 -8.47
N ALA A 113 -1.83 -7.44 -7.88
CA ALA A 113 -2.92 -8.23 -7.33
C ALA A 113 -3.82 -8.88 -8.41
N SER A 114 -3.79 -8.37 -9.64
CA SER A 114 -4.61 -8.85 -10.75
C SER A 114 -4.11 -10.19 -11.30
N ASP A 115 -5.04 -11.00 -11.82
CA ASP A 115 -4.71 -12.23 -12.52
C ASP A 115 -4.07 -11.95 -13.90
N ARG A 116 -3.47 -12.98 -14.49
CA ARG A 116 -2.75 -12.86 -15.78
C ARG A 116 -3.62 -12.36 -16.93
N MET A 117 -4.90 -12.72 -16.97
CA MET A 117 -5.79 -12.27 -18.05
C MET A 117 -6.03 -10.77 -17.92
N LYS A 118 -6.46 -10.33 -16.73
CA LYS A 118 -6.69 -8.91 -16.43
C LYS A 118 -5.43 -8.07 -16.62
N ARG A 119 -4.25 -8.58 -16.25
CA ARG A 119 -2.97 -7.88 -16.47
C ARG A 119 -2.65 -7.67 -17.95
N LYS A 120 -2.90 -8.65 -18.80
CA LYS A 120 -2.74 -8.51 -20.26
C LYS A 120 -3.73 -7.52 -20.84
N ASP A 121 -4.99 -7.58 -20.41
CA ASP A 121 -6.02 -6.64 -20.88
C ASP A 121 -5.66 -5.19 -20.52
N ILE A 122 -5.18 -4.98 -19.29
CA ILE A 122 -4.64 -3.69 -18.83
C ILE A 122 -3.50 -3.22 -19.76
N ILE A 123 -2.45 -4.03 -19.93
CA ILE A 123 -1.29 -3.65 -20.76
C ILE A 123 -1.73 -3.31 -22.19
N ASN A 124 -2.61 -4.10 -22.79
CA ASN A 124 -3.08 -3.90 -24.16
C ASN A 124 -3.97 -2.67 -24.31
N SER A 125 -4.61 -2.20 -23.23
CA SER A 125 -5.48 -1.02 -23.24
C SER A 125 -4.72 0.30 -23.08
N MET A 126 -3.43 0.26 -22.71
CA MET A 126 -2.63 1.45 -22.42
C MET A 126 -2.05 2.09 -23.69
N ASP A 127 -1.90 3.42 -23.66
CA ASP A 127 -1.25 4.17 -24.73
C ASP A 127 0.27 4.06 -24.62
N SER A 128 0.85 3.19 -25.45
CA SER A 128 2.29 2.94 -25.52
C SER A 128 3.14 4.19 -25.78
N GLN A 129 2.61 5.23 -26.42
CA GLN A 129 3.37 6.45 -26.69
C GLN A 129 3.46 7.38 -25.46
N LYS A 130 2.51 7.28 -24.53
CA LYS A 130 2.48 8.13 -23.33
C LYS A 130 3.04 7.45 -22.08
N GLN A 131 2.96 6.12 -22.02
CA GLN A 131 3.17 5.35 -20.79
C GLN A 131 4.20 4.23 -20.96
N GLU A 132 5.16 4.43 -21.87
CA GLU A 132 6.16 3.43 -22.26
C GLU A 132 6.89 2.81 -21.05
N SER A 133 7.34 3.62 -20.09
CA SER A 133 8.05 3.13 -18.89
C SER A 133 7.19 2.25 -17.98
N LEU A 134 5.92 2.61 -17.78
CA LEU A 134 4.97 1.85 -16.97
C LEU A 134 4.60 0.54 -17.65
N ILE A 135 4.36 0.56 -18.97
CA ILE A 135 4.07 -0.63 -19.77
C ILE A 135 5.26 -1.59 -19.74
N GLN A 136 6.49 -1.06 -19.84
CA GLN A 136 7.70 -1.88 -19.74
C GLN A 136 7.81 -2.55 -18.36
N TRP A 137 7.55 -1.82 -17.27
CA TRP A 137 7.49 -2.39 -15.92
C TRP A 137 6.42 -3.48 -15.80
N MET A 138 5.20 -3.23 -16.25
CA MET A 138 4.09 -4.19 -16.21
C MET A 138 4.40 -5.46 -17.02
N THR A 139 5.01 -5.30 -18.18
CA THR A 139 5.42 -6.41 -19.06
C THR A 139 6.51 -7.26 -18.41
N ASN A 140 7.47 -6.65 -17.69
CA ASN A 140 8.51 -7.37 -16.96
C ASN A 140 7.92 -8.20 -15.81
N ILE A 141 6.93 -7.65 -15.09
CA ILE A 141 6.19 -8.38 -14.03
C ILE A 141 5.45 -9.61 -14.62
N GLU A 142 4.85 -9.51 -15.81
CA GLU A 142 4.20 -10.64 -16.48
C GLU A 142 5.18 -11.74 -16.89
N LYS A 143 6.40 -11.37 -17.30
CA LYS A 143 7.46 -12.30 -17.69
C LYS A 143 8.12 -13.00 -16.49
N ASN A 144 7.67 -12.73 -15.27
CA ASN A 144 8.27 -13.24 -14.03
C ASN A 144 9.73 -12.81 -13.82
N GLU A 145 10.17 -11.77 -14.55
CA GLU A 145 11.46 -11.11 -14.41
C GLU A 145 11.20 -9.74 -13.80
N PRO A 146 11.12 -9.60 -12.48
CA PRO A 146 10.89 -8.29 -11.87
C PRO A 146 12.15 -7.44 -11.98
N SER A 147 12.56 -7.04 -13.19
CA SER A 147 13.45 -5.90 -13.38
C SER A 147 12.59 -4.66 -13.20
N ILE A 148 12.91 -3.86 -12.18
CA ILE A 148 12.17 -2.66 -11.80
C ILE A 148 12.78 -1.50 -12.62
N PRO A 149 12.12 -0.96 -13.66
CA PRO A 149 12.56 0.30 -14.24
C PRO A 149 11.81 1.43 -13.54
N LEU A 150 12.59 2.34 -12.96
CA LEU A 150 12.30 3.74 -12.60
C LEU A 150 11.07 4.08 -11.74
N LEU A 151 11.36 4.60 -10.54
CA LEU A 151 10.70 5.75 -9.89
C LEU A 151 11.63 6.23 -8.76
N GLU A 152 12.72 6.91 -9.11
CA GLU A 152 13.46 7.76 -8.17
C GLU A 152 12.48 8.84 -7.65
N GLU A 153 12.28 9.15 -6.37
CA GLU A 153 12.92 8.84 -5.09
C GLU A 153 11.80 8.70 -4.03
N VAL A 154 11.97 7.85 -3.01
CA VAL A 154 11.10 7.77 -1.80
C VAL A 154 9.66 7.23 -1.97
N SER A 155 9.44 6.14 -2.73
CA SER A 155 8.15 5.41 -2.65
C SER A 155 8.22 4.25 -1.63
N VAL A 156 7.19 4.15 -0.78
CA VAL A 156 6.96 3.04 0.15
C VAL A 156 6.85 1.71 -0.61
N VAL A 157 6.37 1.74 -1.86
CA VAL A 157 6.27 0.57 -2.74
C VAL A 157 7.65 0.05 -3.13
N LYS A 158 8.68 0.90 -3.30
CA LYS A 158 10.07 0.43 -3.48
C LYS A 158 10.57 -0.32 -2.23
N GLN A 159 10.25 0.17 -1.03
CA GLN A 159 10.62 -0.54 0.21
C GLN A 159 9.85 -1.86 0.35
N ILE A 160 8.54 -1.89 0.04
CA ILE A 160 7.73 -3.09 0.02
C ILE A 160 8.31 -4.12 -0.97
N ILE A 161 8.54 -3.73 -2.22
CA ILE A 161 9.00 -4.63 -3.28
C ILE A 161 10.44 -5.10 -3.03
N SER A 162 11.36 -4.24 -2.57
CA SER A 162 12.73 -4.66 -2.22
C SER A 162 12.76 -5.62 -1.03
N THR A 163 11.92 -5.39 -0.02
CA THR A 163 11.78 -6.27 1.15
C THR A 163 11.15 -7.62 0.78
N LEU A 164 10.23 -7.64 -0.18
CA LEU A 164 9.63 -8.89 -0.69
C LEU A 164 10.62 -9.71 -1.52
N LYS A 165 11.63 -9.09 -2.14
CA LYS A 165 12.66 -9.76 -2.96
C LYS A 165 13.82 -10.33 -2.16
N SER A 166 14.08 -9.84 -0.94
CA SER A 166 15.21 -10.29 -0.10
C SER A 166 14.91 -11.56 0.72
N ILE A 167 13.84 -12.28 0.41
CA ILE A 167 13.45 -13.51 1.12
C ILE A 167 13.69 -14.68 0.17
N PRO A 168 14.52 -15.67 0.56
CA PRO A 168 14.80 -16.85 -0.26
C PRO A 168 13.56 -17.71 -0.52
#